data_AF-A0A2I1EFU8-F1
#
_entry.id   AF-A0A2I1EFU8-F1
#
_cell.length_a   1.000
_cell.length_b   1.000
_cell.length_c   1.000
_cell.angle_alpha   90.00
_cell.angle_beta   90.00
_cell.angle_gamma   90.00
#
_symmetry.space_group_name_H-M   'P 1'
#
loop_
_entity.id
_entity.type
_entity.pdbx_description
1 polymer ?
#
loop_
_entity_poly.entity_id
_entity_poly.type
_entity_poly.pdbx_seq_one_letter_code
_entity_poly.pdbx_strand_id
1 'polypeptide(L)'
;MTTKFIISGKYNLKDQAALVPALGESWGHQCTNRIVLYWRNEIRCAQLVKSPSLQETTVHYQINSTGVRDYQADSLNSKRRWEELYDI
;
A
#
# COMPACT_ATOMS: atom_id res chain seq x y z
N MET A 1 13.62 -6.79 2.30
CA MET A 1 14.47 -5.61 2.49
C MET A 1 14.10 -4.61 1.40
N THR A 2 13.61 -3.42 1.74
CA THR A 2 13.24 -2.35 0.78
C THR A 2 14.09 -1.13 1.10
N THR A 3 14.72 -0.52 0.10
CA THR A 3 15.53 0.67 0.30
C THR A 3 14.68 1.89 -0.01
N LYS A 4 14.50 2.78 0.97
CA LYS A 4 13.84 4.08 0.78
C LYS A 4 14.85 5.02 0.15
N PHE A 5 14.55 5.53 -1.05
CA PHE A 5 15.31 6.64 -1.65
C PHE A 5 14.52 7.93 -1.49
N ILE A 6 15.18 9.00 -1.06
CA ILE A 6 14.61 10.35 -1.07
C ILE A 6 15.03 10.99 -2.40
N ILE A 7 14.07 11.24 -3.29
CA ILE A 7 14.32 11.98 -4.53
C ILE A 7 14.20 13.47 -4.18
N SER A 8 15.34 14.09 -3.89
CA SER A 8 15.44 15.55 -3.77
C SER A 8 15.37 16.14 -5.19
N GLY A 9 14.20 16.66 -5.56
CA GLY A 9 14.03 17.40 -6.80
C GLY A 9 14.72 18.76 -6.70
N LYS A 10 15.43 19.17 -7.76
CA LYS A 10 16.11 20.48 -7.91
C LYS A 10 15.15 21.68 -7.89
N TYR A 11 13.85 21.42 -7.78
CA TYR A 11 12.76 22.40 -7.71
C TYR A 11 11.90 22.02 -6.49
N ASN A 12 11.48 23.02 -5.72
CA ASN A 12 10.88 22.97 -4.37
C ASN A 12 9.52 22.20 -4.28
N LEU A 13 9.48 20.97 -4.77
CA LEU A 13 8.34 20.07 -4.71
C LEU A 13 8.72 18.97 -3.72
N LYS A 14 8.19 19.11 -2.50
CA LYS A 14 8.23 18.15 -1.37
C LYS A 14 8.95 16.85 -1.68
N ASP A 15 10.09 16.61 -1.01
CA ASP A 15 10.87 15.37 -1.03
C ASP A 15 9.98 14.13 -1.21
N GLN A 16 9.97 13.57 -2.42
CA GLN A 16 9.22 12.35 -2.72
C GLN A 16 10.10 11.16 -2.35
N ALA A 17 9.68 10.43 -1.31
CA ALA A 17 10.30 9.17 -0.96
C ALA A 17 9.78 8.07 -1.90
N ALA A 18 10.66 7.50 -2.71
CA ALA A 18 10.35 6.36 -3.57
C ALA A 18 10.74 5.05 -2.87
N LEU A 19 9.82 4.09 -2.87
CA LEU A 19 10.11 2.71 -2.48
C LEU A 19 10.70 2.00 -3.70
N VAL A 20 11.98 1.64 -3.62
CA VAL A 20 12.67 0.89 -4.68
C VAL A 20 12.94 -0.53 -4.19
N PRO A 21 12.67 -1.57 -5.01
CA PRO A 21 13.06 -2.93 -4.68
C PRO A 21 14.56 -3.03 -4.44
N ALA A 22 14.99 -3.70 -3.36
CA ALA A 22 16.40 -3.75 -2.97
C ALA A 22 17.33 -4.42 -3.99
N LEU A 23 16.78 -5.19 -4.94
CA LEU A 23 17.54 -5.87 -5.99
C LEU A 23 17.49 -5.17 -7.36
N GLY A 24 16.89 -3.98 -7.44
CA GLY A 24 16.84 -3.16 -8.66
C GLY A 24 16.01 -3.76 -9.81
N GLU A 25 16.17 -3.17 -11.00
CA GLU A 25 15.43 -3.52 -12.22
C GLU A 25 15.79 -4.91 -12.79
N SER A 26 16.99 -5.43 -12.51
CA SER A 26 17.43 -6.74 -13.02
C SER A 26 16.62 -7.91 -12.46
N TRP A 27 16.05 -7.76 -11.26
CA TRP A 27 15.08 -8.71 -10.68
C TRP A 27 13.62 -8.29 -10.93
N GLY A 28 13.44 -7.13 -11.60
CA GLY A 28 12.25 -6.57 -12.26
C GLY A 28 11.37 -7.60 -12.96
N HIS A 29 12.05 -8.25 -13.90
CA HIS A 29 11.42 -9.04 -14.94
C HIS A 29 11.10 -10.46 -14.47
N GLN A 30 11.83 -10.99 -13.48
CA GLN A 30 11.79 -12.41 -13.12
C GLN A 30 10.55 -12.85 -12.32
N CYS A 31 9.91 -11.97 -11.56
CA CYS A 31 8.70 -12.34 -10.81
C CYS A 31 7.42 -12.01 -11.60
N THR A 32 6.49 -12.97 -11.66
CA THR A 32 5.20 -12.84 -12.34
C THR A 32 4.24 -11.89 -11.61
N ASN A 33 4.22 -11.96 -10.28
CA ASN A 33 3.43 -11.08 -9.42
C ASN A 33 4.32 -10.21 -8.51
N ARG A 34 3.91 -8.97 -8.24
CA ARG A 34 4.57 -8.05 -7.31
C ARG A 34 3.57 -7.36 -6.40
N ILE A 35 3.80 -7.44 -5.10
CA ILE A 35 2.98 -6.80 -4.09
C ILE A 35 3.86 -5.84 -3.28
N VAL A 36 3.41 -4.59 -3.15
CA VAL A 36 4.00 -3.59 -2.25
C VAL A 36 3.19 -3.57 -0.97
N LEU A 37 3.85 -3.84 0.15
CA LEU A 37 3.26 -3.76 1.48
C LEU A 37 3.64 -2.43 2.11
N TYR A 38 2.65 -1.64 2.51
CA TYR A 38 2.88 -0.35 3.14
C TYR A 38 1.82 -0.02 4.18
N TRP A 39 2.11 0.97 5.02
CA TRP A 39 1.15 1.55 5.94
C TRP A 39 0.58 2.84 5.36
N ARG A 40 -0.73 3.04 5.51
CA ARG A 40 -1.40 4.31 5.22
C ARG A 40 -2.41 4.57 6.32
N ASN A 41 -2.22 5.66 7.08
CA ASN A 41 -3.11 6.06 8.18
C ASN A 41 -3.37 4.91 9.17
N GLU A 42 -2.32 4.28 9.69
CA GLU A 42 -2.39 3.12 10.60
C GLU A 42 -3.08 1.85 10.04
N ILE A 43 -3.40 1.82 8.74
CA ILE A 43 -3.95 0.64 8.06
C ILE A 43 -2.86 0.01 7.20
N ARG A 44 -2.71 -1.32 7.30
CA ARG A 44 -1.81 -2.07 6.43
C ARG A 44 -2.47 -2.29 5.07
N CYS A 45 -1.76 -1.87 4.03
CA CYS A 45 -2.19 -1.96 2.65
C CYS A 45 -1.25 -2.89 1.88
N ALA A 46 -1.84 -3.72 1.00
CA ALA A 46 -1.12 -4.51 0.03
C ALA A 46 -1.57 -4.08 -1.37
N GLN A 47 -0.64 -3.56 -2.16
CA GLN A 47 -0.89 -3.11 -3.53
C GLN A 47 -0.23 -4.06 -4.52
N LEU A 48 -1.03 -4.64 -5.40
CA LEU A 48 -0.56 -5.46 -6.51
C LEU A 48 -0.09 -4.52 -7.63
N VAL A 49 1.22 -4.45 -7.88
CA VAL A 49 1.82 -3.53 -8.87
C VAL A 49 2.28 -4.24 -10.15
N LYS A 50 2.28 -5.58 -10.16
CA LYS A 50 2.56 -6.39 -11.36
C LYS A 50 1.78 -7.68 -11.27
N SER A 51 1.05 -8.02 -12.33
CA SER A 51 0.45 -9.33 -12.55
C SER A 51 0.15 -9.51 -14.04
N PRO A 52 0.30 -10.72 -14.62
CA PRO A 52 -0.08 -10.97 -16.01
C PRO A 52 -1.60 -11.06 -16.21
N SER A 53 -2.38 -11.29 -15.15
CA SER A 53 -3.81 -11.60 -15.24
C SER A 53 -4.71 -10.69 -14.40
N LEU A 54 -4.14 -9.87 -13.53
CA LEU A 54 -4.89 -9.01 -12.62
C LEU A 54 -4.49 -7.55 -12.82
N GLN A 55 -5.47 -6.67 -12.72
CA GLN A 55 -5.23 -5.24 -12.71
C GLN A 55 -4.55 -4.81 -11.40
N GLU A 56 -3.87 -3.67 -11.46
CA GLU A 56 -3.34 -3.04 -10.27
C GLU A 56 -4.48 -2.73 -9.29
N THR A 57 -4.30 -3.17 -8.05
CA THR A 57 -5.32 -3.02 -7.01
C THR A 57 -4.69 -2.96 -5.64
N THR A 58 -5.38 -2.30 -4.70
CA THR A 58 -4.96 -2.17 -3.32
C THR A 58 -6.01 -2.76 -2.40
N VAL A 59 -5.59 -3.65 -1.50
CA VAL A 59 -6.43 -4.24 -0.47
C VAL A 59 -5.88 -3.93 0.92
N HIS A 60 -6.77 -3.91 1.92
CA HIS A 60 -6.36 -3.81 3.32
C HIS A 60 -6.22 -5.20 3.93
N TYR A 61 -5.27 -5.35 4.84
CA TYR A 61 -5.08 -6.57 5.60
C TYR A 61 -4.73 -6.25 7.06
N GLN A 62 -4.79 -7.26 7.92
CA GLN A 62 -4.33 -7.15 9.30
C GLN A 62 -3.38 -8.30 9.65
N ILE A 63 -2.57 -8.10 10.68
CA ILE A 63 -1.71 -9.13 11.26
C ILE A 63 -2.08 -9.25 12.73
N ASN A 64 -2.48 -10.43 13.17
CA ASN A 64 -2.73 -10.74 14.57
C ASN A 64 -1.91 -11.97 15.00
N SER A 65 -2.12 -12.47 16.22
CA SER A 65 -1.40 -13.63 16.77
C SER A 65 -1.55 -14.90 15.92
N THR A 66 -2.55 -14.96 15.05
CA THR A 66 -2.81 -16.11 14.15
C THR A 66 -2.24 -15.91 12.73
N GLY A 67 -1.62 -14.76 12.44
CA GLY A 67 -0.97 -14.45 11.16
C GLY A 67 -1.70 -13.37 10.35
N VAL A 68 -1.55 -13.42 9.03
CA VAL A 68 -2.18 -12.47 8.08
C VAL A 68 -3.66 -12.81 7.92
N ARG A 69 -4.53 -11.82 8.05
CA ARG A 69 -5.99 -11.95 7.94
C ARG A 69 -6.60 -10.82 7.13
N ASP A 70 -7.83 -11.05 6.69
CA ASP A 70 -8.65 -10.03 6.03
C ASP A 70 -8.88 -8.86 6.97
N TYR A 71 -8.83 -7.65 6.42
CA TYR A 71 -9.20 -6.45 7.16
C TYR A 71 -10.71 -6.40 7.31
N GLN A 72 -11.19 -6.62 8.52
CA GLN A 72 -12.59 -6.40 8.88
C GLN A 72 -12.70 -4.93 9.28
N ALA A 73 -13.16 -4.08 8.35
CA ALA A 73 -13.66 -2.78 8.75
C ALA A 73 -14.89 -3.06 9.63
N ASP A 74 -14.89 -2.61 10.88
CA ASP A 74 -16.06 -2.74 11.74
C ASP A 74 -17.29 -2.26 10.96
N SER A 75 -18.14 -3.20 10.58
CA SER A 75 -19.36 -2.95 9.79
C SER A 75 -20.35 -2.05 10.53
N LEU A 76 -20.13 -1.87 11.84
CA LEU A 76 -20.86 -0.95 12.72
C LEU A 76 -20.29 0.48 12.74
N ASN A 77 -19.08 0.71 12.23
CA ASN A 77 -18.42 2.02 12.24
C ASN A 77 -18.35 2.66 10.85
N SER A 78 -18.50 1.87 9.78
CA SER A 78 -18.60 2.41 8.42
C SER A 78 -19.86 3.26 8.20
N LYS A 79 -20.93 3.05 8.98
CA LYS A 79 -22.16 3.82 8.85
C LYS A 79 -22.07 5.22 9.47
N ARG A 80 -21.33 5.39 10.57
CA ARG A 80 -21.26 6.67 11.30
C ARG A 80 -20.36 7.71 10.62
N ARG A 81 -19.29 7.27 9.95
CA ARG A 81 -18.30 8.20 9.38
C ARG A 81 -18.74 8.90 8.09
N TRP A 82 -19.67 8.30 7.32
CA TRP A 82 -20.22 8.94 6.12
C TRP A 82 -21.34 9.94 6.44
N GLU A 83 -22.02 9.77 7.57
CA GLU A 83 -23.01 10.72 8.09
C GLU A 83 -22.32 11.92 8.75
N GLU A 84 -21.18 11.73 9.44
CA GLU A 84 -20.42 12.84 10.03
C GLU A 84 -19.65 13.71 9.01
N LEU A 85 -19.30 13.18 7.83
CA LEU A 85 -18.58 13.94 6.81
C LEU A 85 -19.50 14.83 5.96
N TYR A 86 -20.80 14.50 5.88
CA TYR A 86 -21.86 15.28 5.22
C TYR A 86 -22.97 15.58 6.24
N ASP A 87 -22.65 16.40 7.23
CA ASP A 87 -23.66 16.99 8.11
C ASP A 87 -24.58 17.89 7.25
N ILE A 88 -25.87 17.52 7.18
CA ILE A 88 -26.99 18.32 6.65
C ILE A 88 -27.64 19.03 7.83
#